data_AF-A0A526S298-F1
#
_entry.id   AF-A0A526S298-F1
#
_cell.length_a   1.000
_cell.length_b   1.000
_cell.length_c   1.000
_cell.angle_alpha   90.00
_cell.angle_beta   90.00
_cell.angle_gamma   90.00
#
_symmetry.space_group_name_H-M   'P 1'
#
loop_
_entity.id
_entity.type
_entity.pdbx_description
1 polymer ?
#
loop_
_entity_poly.entity_id
_entity_poly.type
_entity_poly.pdbx_seq_one_letter_code
_entity_poly.pdbx_strand_id
1 'polypeptide(L)'
;MNVWPLKFREMPDGSMLFADDAGEFFKSSQGFLDRYATDNLSSADETFLREENHGFDKEFDLHWTSFGYRWARRQSRPTRMNYVIVVPTLRCNLA
;
A
#
# COMPACT_ATOMS: atom_id res chain seq x y z
N MET A 1 13.75 7.69 7.47
CA MET A 1 12.47 6.94 7.49
C MET A 1 12.73 5.55 6.92
N ASN A 2 12.00 4.52 7.36
CA ASN A 2 12.08 3.17 6.81
C ASN A 2 10.84 2.89 5.96
N VAL A 3 11.01 2.34 4.77
CA VAL A 3 9.92 1.95 3.87
C VAL A 3 9.77 0.43 3.93
N TRP A 4 8.54 -0.07 4.02
CA TRP A 4 8.28 -1.50 3.88
C TRP A 4 8.64 -1.97 2.46
N PRO A 5 9.08 -3.22 2.27
CA PRO A 5 9.34 -3.74 0.93
C PRO A 5 8.08 -3.64 0.06
N LEU A 6 8.18 -2.91 -1.06
CA LEU A 6 7.09 -2.74 -2.01
C LEU A 6 7.27 -3.68 -3.20
N LYS A 7 6.19 -4.39 -3.53
CA LYS A 7 6.05 -5.09 -4.80
C LYS A 7 5.46 -4.15 -5.81
N PHE A 8 5.88 -4.25 -7.07
CA PHE A 8 5.38 -3.37 -8.13
C PHE A 8 5.10 -4.12 -9.42
N ARG A 9 4.18 -3.58 -10.21
CA ARG A 9 3.79 -4.11 -11.53
C ARG A 9 3.38 -2.98 -12.46
N GLU A 10 3.81 -3.07 -13.71
CA GLU A 10 3.36 -2.17 -14.78
C GLU A 10 1.90 -2.46 -15.17
N MET A 11 1.14 -1.40 -15.36
CA MET A 11 -0.27 -1.42 -15.75
C MET A 11 -0.41 -1.11 -17.26
N PRO A 12 -1.51 -1.52 -17.91
CA PRO A 12 -1.70 -1.32 -19.35
C PRO A 12 -1.66 0.14 -19.83
N ASP A 13 -1.86 1.10 -18.93
CA ASP A 13 -1.80 2.55 -19.21
C ASP A 13 -0.40 3.15 -19.00
N GLY A 14 0.63 2.31 -18.78
CA GLY A 14 2.02 2.73 -18.58
C GLY A 14 2.33 3.22 -17.16
N SER A 15 1.37 3.12 -16.23
CA SER A 15 1.61 3.44 -14.83
C SER A 15 2.13 2.24 -14.04
N MET A 16 2.60 2.49 -12.82
CA MET A 16 3.11 1.46 -11.91
C MET A 16 2.17 1.30 -10.71
N LEU A 17 1.69 0.09 -10.47
CA LEU A 17 0.97 -0.28 -9.26
C LEU A 17 1.96 -0.81 -8.23
N PHE A 18 1.95 -0.24 -7.03
CA PHE A 18 2.74 -0.66 -5.89
C PHE A 18 1.83 -1.29 -4.84
N ALA A 19 2.31 -2.33 -4.17
CA ALA A 19 1.61 -2.97 -3.06
C ALA A 19 2.59 -3.38 -1.96
N ASP A 20 2.17 -3.23 -0.72
CA ASP A 20 2.87 -3.79 0.44
C ASP A 20 2.38 -5.20 0.77
N ASP A 21 3.01 -5.82 1.77
CA ASP A 21 2.61 -7.15 2.24
C ASP A 21 1.37 -7.15 3.16
N ALA A 22 0.95 -5.98 3.66
CA ALA A 22 -0.27 -5.82 4.45
C ALA A 22 -1.52 -5.68 3.57
N GLY A 23 -1.36 -5.44 2.27
CA GLY A 23 -2.43 -5.32 1.29
C GLY A 23 -2.81 -3.90 0.90
N GLU A 24 -2.07 -2.90 1.36
CA GLU A 24 -2.22 -1.52 0.88
C GLU A 24 -1.52 -1.39 -0.47
N PHE A 25 -2.06 -0.52 -1.31
CA PHE A 25 -1.56 -0.33 -2.66
C PHE A 25 -1.80 1.09 -3.13
N PHE A 26 -0.92 1.58 -4.00
CA PHE A 26 -1.04 2.88 -4.63
C PHE A 26 -0.52 2.83 -6.07
N LYS A 27 -0.97 3.79 -6.87
CA LYS A 27 -0.55 3.95 -8.26
C LYS A 27 0.44 5.10 -8.34
N SER A 28 1.54 4.90 -9.05
CA SER A 28 2.56 5.92 -9.30
C SER A 28 3.18 5.76 -10.69
N SER A 29 4.32 6.41 -10.91
CA SER A 29 5.02 6.49 -12.20
C SER A 29 6.28 5.62 -12.22
N GLN A 30 6.80 5.35 -13.42
CA GLN A 30 8.11 4.72 -13.59
C GLN A 30 9.23 5.54 -12.91
N GLY A 31 9.18 6.89 -12.98
CA GLY A 31 10.18 7.73 -12.34
C GLY A 31 10.17 7.62 -10.80
N PHE A 32 9.03 7.30 -10.19
CA PHE A 32 8.98 6.98 -8.76
C PHE A 32 9.65 5.63 -8.48
N LEU A 33 9.39 4.62 -9.32
CA LEU A 33 10.05 3.32 -9.20
C LEU A 33 11.58 3.46 -9.28
N ASP A 34 12.07 4.23 -10.24
CA ASP A 34 13.51 4.42 -10.42
C ASP A 34 14.13 5.06 -9.17
N ARG A 35 13.48 6.07 -8.57
CA ARG A 35 13.91 6.68 -7.30
C ARG A 35 13.86 5.69 -6.13
N TYR A 36 12.78 4.92 -6.02
CA TYR A 36 12.62 3.90 -4.98
C TYR A 36 13.71 2.82 -5.08
N ALA A 37 13.98 2.31 -6.28
CA ALA A 37 14.95 1.24 -6.52
C ALA A 37 16.42 1.70 -6.39
N THR A 38 16.69 3.00 -6.52
CA THR A 38 18.03 3.60 -6.42
C THR A 38 18.31 4.30 -5.09
N ASP A 39 17.42 4.14 -4.10
CA ASP A 39 17.51 4.80 -2.79
C ASP A 39 17.63 6.34 -2.89
N ASN A 40 16.88 6.91 -3.84
CA ASN A 40 16.91 8.33 -4.17
C ASN A 40 15.50 8.95 -4.10
N LEU A 41 14.72 8.54 -3.10
CA LEU A 41 13.40 9.10 -2.82
C LEU A 41 13.52 10.57 -2.43
N SER A 42 12.62 11.41 -2.97
CA SER A 42 12.53 12.80 -2.55
C SER A 42 11.84 12.92 -1.19
N SER A 43 11.99 14.05 -0.51
CA SER A 43 11.27 14.33 0.75
C SER A 43 9.75 14.28 0.60
N ALA A 44 9.23 14.58 -0.59
CA ALA A 44 7.82 14.47 -0.92
C ALA A 44 7.40 13.00 -1.06
N ASP A 45 8.22 12.16 -1.71
CA ASP A 45 7.97 10.72 -1.81
C ASP A 45 7.99 10.08 -0.41
N GLU A 46 8.94 10.45 0.44
CA GLU A 46 9.03 9.94 1.81
C GLU A 46 7.80 10.34 2.64
N THR A 47 7.37 11.61 2.53
CA THR A 47 6.18 12.09 3.23
C THR A 47 4.92 11.36 2.77
N PHE A 48 4.76 11.18 1.46
CA PHE A 48 3.67 10.39 0.90
C PHE A 48 3.66 8.95 1.43
N LEU A 49 4.81 8.26 1.38
CA LEU A 49 4.91 6.88 1.86
C LEU A 49 4.59 6.75 3.35
N ARG A 50 4.95 7.73 4.16
CA ARG A 50 4.58 7.76 5.59
C ARG A 50 3.08 7.95 5.78
N GLU A 51 2.51 8.97 5.14
CA GLU A 51 1.09 9.32 5.28
C GLU A 51 0.17 8.19 4.81
N GLU A 52 0.57 7.48 3.76
CA GLU A 52 -0.15 6.33 3.21
C GLU A 52 0.22 4.98 3.88
N ASN A 53 0.88 4.99 5.06
CA ASN A 53 1.24 3.81 5.85
C ASN A 53 2.17 2.79 5.17
N HIS A 54 2.93 3.22 4.16
CA HIS A 54 3.97 2.44 3.49
C HIS A 54 5.37 2.61 4.11
N GLY A 55 5.52 3.50 5.08
CA GLY A 55 6.75 3.70 5.84
C GLY A 55 6.52 4.06 7.30
N PHE A 56 7.58 3.99 8.09
CA PHE A 56 7.59 4.30 9.52
C PHE A 56 8.92 4.98 9.91
N ASP A 57 8.90 5.75 10.98
CA ASP A 57 10.10 6.46 11.46
C ASP A 57 10.80 5.67 12.56
N LYS A 58 10.01 5.03 13.43
CA LYS A 58 10.54 4.26 14.57
C LYS A 58 9.73 3.00 14.78
N GLU A 59 10.40 1.92 15.16
CA GLU A 59 9.71 0.72 15.63
C GLU A 59 8.73 1.05 16.76
N PHE A 60 7.55 0.43 16.71
CA PHE A 60 6.42 0.66 17.62
C PHE A 60 5.76 2.04 17.53
N ASP A 61 6.06 2.86 16.52
CA ASP A 61 5.22 3.99 16.19
C ASP A 61 3.84 3.53 15.65
N LEU A 62 2.97 4.50 15.37
CA LEU A 62 1.62 4.20 14.90
C LEU A 62 1.63 3.50 13.53
N HIS A 63 2.50 3.92 12.60
CA HIS A 63 2.59 3.35 11.25
C HIS A 63 3.17 1.93 11.28
N TRP A 64 4.16 1.68 12.13
CA TRP A 64 4.72 0.35 12.38
C TRP A 64 3.65 -0.59 12.95
N THR A 65 2.92 -0.13 13.96
CA THR A 65 1.89 -0.91 14.63
C THR A 65 0.70 -1.17 13.70
N SER A 66 0.30 -0.18 12.90
CA SER A 66 -0.79 -0.33 11.92
C SER A 66 -0.44 -1.34 10.84
N PHE A 67 0.79 -1.31 10.32
CA PHE A 67 1.28 -2.31 9.36
C PHE A 67 1.26 -3.72 9.98
N GLY A 68 1.84 -3.89 11.16
CA GLY A 68 1.89 -5.18 11.85
C GLY A 68 0.51 -5.77 12.12
N TYR A 69 -0.45 -4.94 12.54
CA TYR A 69 -1.84 -5.35 12.74
C TYR A 69 -2.50 -5.82 11.43
N ARG A 70 -2.38 -5.04 10.34
CA ARG A 70 -2.99 -5.38 9.05
C ARG A 70 -2.37 -6.64 8.44
N TRP A 71 -1.05 -6.75 8.50
CA TRP A 71 -0.31 -7.93 8.04
C TRP A 71 -0.71 -9.20 8.80
N ALA A 72 -0.77 -9.13 10.14
CA ALA A 72 -1.21 -10.25 10.97
C ALA A 72 -2.68 -10.63 10.68
N ARG A 73 -3.56 -9.64 10.54
CA ARG A 73 -4.97 -9.86 10.20
C ARG A 73 -5.14 -10.53 8.83
N ARG A 74 -4.30 -10.19 7.85
CA ARG A 74 -4.33 -10.79 6.51
C ARG A 74 -3.88 -12.25 6.50
N GLN A 75 -2.92 -12.60 7.36
CA GLN A 75 -2.49 -13.99 7.53
C GLN A 75 -3.48 -14.82 8.35
N SER A 76 -4.21 -14.19 9.27
CA SER A 76 -5.23 -14.87 10.05
C SER A 76 -6.36 -15.35 9.14
N ARG A 77 -6.65 -16.66 9.15
CA ARG A 77 -7.83 -17.20 8.48
C ARG A 77 -9.06 -16.86 9.31
N PRO A 78 -10.07 -16.15 8.77
CA PRO A 78 -11.32 -15.94 9.48
C PRO A 78 -11.95 -17.30 9.80
N THR A 79 -12.10 -17.63 11.08
CA THR A 79 -12.70 -18.91 11.51
C THR A 79 -14.22 -18.89 11.41
N ARG A 80 -14.83 -17.70 11.31
CA ARG A 80 -16.26 -17.48 11.11
C ARG A 80 -16.46 -16.31 10.14
N MET A 81 -17.41 -16.46 9.21
CA MET A 81 -17.77 -15.39 8.28
C MET A 81 -18.42 -14.24 9.05
N ASN A 82 -17.79 -13.07 9.05
CA ASN A 82 -18.27 -11.91 9.82
C ASN A 82 -19.41 -11.18 9.10
N TYR A 83 -19.26 -10.94 7.79
CA TYR A 83 -20.28 -10.27 6.97
C TYR A 83 -20.05 -10.58 5.48
N VAL A 84 -21.12 -10.50 4.67
CA VAL A 84 -21.08 -10.56 3.21
C VAL A 84 -21.73 -9.29 2.68
N ILE A 85 -21.02 -8.57 1.81
CA ILE A 85 -21.59 -7.44 1.08
C ILE A 85 -21.96 -7.95 -0.31
N VAL A 86 -23.26 -8.01 -0.62
CA VAL A 86 -23.74 -8.28 -1.98
C VAL A 86 -24.10 -6.93 -2.60
N VAL A 87 -23.34 -6.51 -3.60
CA VAL A 87 -23.66 -5.33 -4.41
C VAL A 87 -24.13 -5.82 -5.79
N PRO A 88 -25.44 -6.01 -6.00
CA PRO A 88 -25.96 -6.67 -7.20
C PRO A 88 -25.84 -5.82 -8.47
N THR A 89 -25.62 -4.51 -8.34
CA THR A 89 -25.44 -3.59 -9.48
C THR A 89 -24.49 -2.44 -9.11
N LEU A 90 -23.23 -2.54 -9.53
CA LEU A 90 -22.28 -1.42 -9.52
C LEU A 90 -22.32 -0.71 -10.88
N ARG A 91 -23.35 0.11 -11.13
CA ARG A 91 -23.27 1.10 -12.22
C ARG A 91 -22.77 2.41 -11.65
N CYS A 92 -21.45 2.49 -11.49
CA CYS A 92 -20.79 3.72 -11.07
C CYS A 92 -20.42 4.50 -12.35
N ASN A 93 -21.25 5.47 -12.75
CA ASN A 93 -20.83 6.49 -13.69
C ASN A 93 -20.06 7.53 -12.88
N LEU A 94 -18.76 7.31 -12.70
CA LEU A 94 -17.84 8.32 -12.19
C LEU A 94 -17.74 9.41 -13.25
N ALA A 95 -18.56 10.45 -13.09
CA ALA A 95 -18.52 11.68 -13.89
C ALA A 95 -17.41 12.60 -13.37
#